data_AF-A0A1Y3AT95-F1
#
_entry.id   AF-A0A1Y3AT95-F1
#
_cell.length_a   1.000
_cell.length_b   1.000
_cell.length_c   1.000
_cell.angle_alpha   90.00
_cell.angle_beta   90.00
_cell.angle_gamma   90.00
#
_symmetry.space_group_name_H-M   'P 1'
#
loop_
_entity.id
_entity.type
_entity.pdbx_description
1 polymer ?
#
loop_
_entity_poly.entity_id
_entity_poly.type
_entity_poly.pdbx_seq_one_letter_code
_entity_poly.pdbx_strand_id
1 'polypeptide(L)'
;MIVLIFVKWLKEWSPPANAPSILIDFINMFLMKYPNDDQPETKYLNPWYPHKQQIQTALLILALLQVPIMLFIKPIIKVFFTRRPKPTNNNIEESTASNSQQQPQRNNDHDSEDSTGDIFIYQAIHTIEYCLGSISHTASYLRLWALSLAHSQLSEVLWTMVMHAGFANDNSNLIVRAILTYVSFAFWALLTVVILVIMEGLSAFLHA
;
A
#
# COMPACT_ATOMS: atom_id res chain seq x y z
N MET A 1 3.69 -2.55 11.56
CA MET A 1 4.04 -1.13 11.29
C MET A 1 3.12 -0.16 12.01
N ILE A 2 1.80 -0.17 11.78
CA ILE A 2 0.85 0.81 12.35
C ILE A 2 0.93 0.94 13.89
N VAL A 3 0.92 -0.18 14.61
CA VAL A 3 1.05 -0.18 16.08
C VAL A 3 2.36 0.48 16.54
N LEU A 4 3.46 0.30 15.80
CA LEU A 4 4.76 0.92 16.12
C LEU A 4 4.73 2.44 15.94
N ILE A 5 3.97 2.94 14.96
CA ILE A 5 3.79 4.38 14.76
C ILE A 5 3.03 4.98 15.95
N PHE A 6 1.92 4.37 16.35
CA PHE A 6 1.15 4.83 17.51
C PHE A 6 1.97 4.78 18.80
N VAL A 7 2.68 3.69 19.06
CA VAL A 7 3.54 3.58 20.26
C VAL A 7 4.64 4.63 20.24
N LYS A 8 5.26 4.90 19.07
CA LYS A 8 6.28 5.95 18.96
C LYS A 8 5.73 7.32 19.29
N TRP A 9 4.49 7.62 18.91
CA TRP A 9 3.83 8.90 19.22
C TRP A 9 3.40 9.01 20.68
N LEU A 10 3.04 7.90 21.33
CA LEU A 10 2.53 7.89 22.70
C LEU A 10 3.63 7.84 23.78
N LYS A 11 4.88 7.54 23.41
CA LYS A 11 5.99 7.42 24.35
C LYS A 11 6.88 8.66 24.30
N GLU A 12 7.16 9.24 25.45
CA GLU A 12 8.13 10.33 25.58
C GLU A 12 9.56 9.78 25.59
N TRP A 13 10.42 10.33 24.74
CA TRP A 13 11.80 9.88 24.56
C TRP A 13 12.75 10.89 25.19
N SER A 14 13.34 10.54 26.33
CA SER A 14 14.34 11.36 27.02
C SER A 14 15.63 10.56 27.20
N PRO A 15 16.78 10.95 26.61
CA PRO A 15 17.03 12.00 25.61
C PRO A 15 16.48 11.68 24.20
N PRO A 16 16.22 12.70 23.35
CA PRO A 16 15.62 12.54 22.01
C PRO A 16 16.47 11.70 21.04
N ALA A 17 17.78 11.59 21.30
CA ALA A 17 18.68 10.73 20.53
C ALA A 17 18.34 9.23 20.65
N ASN A 18 17.61 8.80 21.68
CA ASN A 18 17.26 7.39 21.86
C ASN A 18 15.99 6.96 21.10
N ALA A 19 15.38 7.84 20.30
CA ALA A 19 14.18 7.51 19.54
C ALA A 19 14.53 6.57 18.36
N PRO A 20 14.05 5.31 18.35
CA PRO A 20 14.35 4.36 17.28
C PRO A 20 13.72 4.80 15.96
N SER A 21 14.42 4.56 14.85
CA SER A 21 13.87 4.72 13.51
C SER A 21 13.02 3.49 13.16
N ILE A 22 11.72 3.72 12.94
CA ILE A 22 10.75 2.66 12.61
C ILE A 22 11.15 1.91 11.34
N LEU A 23 11.75 2.62 10.38
CA LEU A 23 12.19 2.06 9.10
C LEU A 23 13.36 1.08 9.28
N ILE A 24 14.41 1.42 10.03
CA ILE A 24 15.54 0.50 10.22
C ILE A 24 15.12 -0.71 11.07
N ASP A 25 14.24 -0.51 12.05
CA ASP A 25 13.65 -1.60 12.84
C ASP A 25 12.85 -2.56 11.97
N PHE A 26 12.12 -2.03 10.97
CA PHE A 26 11.38 -2.84 10.00
C PHE A 26 12.31 -3.58 9.04
N ILE A 27 13.38 -2.95 8.56
CA ILE A 27 14.37 -3.63 7.70
C ILE A 27 15.09 -4.73 8.48
N ASN A 28 15.57 -4.43 9.68
CA ASN A 28 16.26 -5.38 10.54
C ASN A 28 15.36 -6.54 10.98
N MET A 29 14.02 -6.36 11.00
CA MET A 29 13.06 -7.46 11.14
C MET A 29 13.24 -8.52 10.07
N PHE A 30 13.22 -8.12 8.80
CA PHE A 30 13.34 -9.04 7.67
C PHE A 30 14.76 -9.62 7.57
N LEU A 31 15.77 -8.84 7.94
CA LEU A 31 17.17 -9.26 7.95
C LEU A 31 17.53 -10.13 9.18
N MET A 32 16.60 -10.32 10.13
CA MET A 32 16.83 -11.04 11.40
C MET A 32 18.04 -10.52 12.20
N LYS A 33 18.41 -9.25 12.02
CA LYS A 33 19.52 -8.61 12.73
C LYS A 33 19.02 -8.00 14.04
N TYR A 34 19.26 -8.69 15.15
CA TYR A 34 18.94 -8.20 16.48
C TYR A 34 20.20 -7.65 17.17
N PRO A 35 20.10 -6.56 17.94
CA PRO A 35 21.20 -6.12 18.80
C PRO A 35 21.54 -7.22 19.80
N ASN A 36 22.79 -7.65 19.81
CA ASN A 36 23.38 -8.26 21.00
C ASN A 36 24.08 -7.13 21.77
N ASP A 37 24.05 -7.22 23.10
CA ASP A 37 24.45 -6.21 24.10
C ASP A 37 25.90 -5.66 23.95
N ASP A 38 26.66 -6.21 22.98
CA ASP A 38 28.10 -6.05 22.86
C ASP A 38 28.54 -4.98 21.83
N GLN A 39 27.61 -4.35 21.10
CA GLN A 39 27.93 -3.33 20.08
C GLN A 39 27.33 -1.94 20.40
N PRO A 40 28.16 -0.92 20.68
CA PRO A 40 27.71 0.45 21.02
C PRO A 40 26.96 1.16 19.89
N GLU A 41 27.03 0.63 18.66
CA GLU A 41 26.36 1.10 17.46
C GLU A 41 24.84 0.78 17.46
N THR A 42 24.40 -0.12 18.34
CA THR A 42 23.01 -0.63 18.40
C THR A 42 22.18 -0.03 19.53
N LYS A 43 22.69 0.98 20.24
CA LYS A 43 21.99 1.69 21.33
C LYS A 43 20.63 2.28 20.91
N TYR A 44 20.45 2.59 19.63
CA TYR A 44 19.20 3.04 19.03
C TYR A 44 18.13 1.94 18.86
N LEU A 45 18.48 0.68 19.11
CA LEU A 45 17.59 -0.48 19.05
C LEU A 45 17.20 -1.02 20.43
N ASN A 46 17.46 -0.26 21.49
CA ASN A 46 17.18 -0.66 22.86
C ASN A 46 15.74 -1.24 22.95
N PRO A 47 15.54 -2.45 23.51
CA PRO A 47 14.24 -3.11 23.52
C PRO A 47 13.24 -2.25 24.30
N TRP A 48 12.44 -1.48 23.58
CA TRP A 48 11.45 -0.57 24.14
C TRP A 48 10.25 -1.31 24.75
N TYR A 49 10.12 -2.61 24.46
CA TYR A 49 9.16 -3.56 25.00
C TYR A 49 9.85 -4.90 25.33
N PRO A 50 9.57 -5.53 26.48
CA PRO A 50 10.10 -6.86 26.83
C PRO A 50 9.66 -7.91 25.79
N HIS A 51 10.57 -8.80 25.35
CA HIS A 51 10.30 -9.84 24.34
C HIS A 51 10.06 -9.36 22.89
N LYS A 52 10.53 -8.15 22.51
CA LYS A 52 10.48 -7.64 21.12
C LYS A 52 10.95 -8.67 20.08
N GLN A 53 12.10 -9.30 20.33
CA GLN A 53 12.70 -10.28 19.42
C GLN A 53 11.81 -11.51 19.17
N GLN A 54 11.12 -12.01 20.21
CA GLN A 54 10.25 -13.18 20.07
C GLN A 54 9.04 -12.86 19.20
N ILE A 55 8.38 -11.73 19.46
CA ILE A 55 7.20 -11.30 18.69
C ILE A 55 7.57 -11.05 17.23
N GLN A 56 8.69 -10.37 17.00
CA GLN A 56 9.18 -10.00 15.69
C GLN A 56 9.56 -11.23 14.83
N THR A 57 10.30 -12.17 15.41
CA THR A 57 10.65 -13.44 14.74
C THR A 57 9.42 -14.32 14.51
N ALA A 58 8.50 -14.42 15.47
CA ALA A 58 7.28 -15.22 15.32
C ALA A 58 6.37 -14.69 14.19
N LEU A 59 6.18 -13.37 14.11
CA LEU A 59 5.45 -12.71 13.03
C LEU A 59 6.09 -12.97 11.65
N LEU A 60 7.43 -12.95 11.57
CA LEU A 60 8.15 -13.21 10.32
C LEU A 60 8.02 -14.68 9.88
N ILE A 61 8.14 -15.63 10.80
CA ILE A 61 7.95 -17.06 10.51
C ILE A 61 6.53 -17.30 10.01
N LEU A 62 5.53 -16.72 10.68
CA LEU A 62 4.13 -16.82 10.26
C LEU A 62 3.91 -16.24 8.87
N ALA A 63 4.50 -15.07 8.58
CA ALA A 63 4.42 -14.43 7.26
C ALA A 63 5.08 -15.28 6.16
N LEU A 64 6.25 -15.87 6.43
CA LEU A 64 6.94 -16.76 5.49
C LEU A 64 6.18 -18.08 5.29
N LEU A 65 5.55 -18.62 6.33
CA LEU A 65 4.74 -19.83 6.25
C LEU A 65 3.43 -19.61 5.48
N GLN A 66 2.90 -18.38 5.49
CA GLN A 66 1.66 -18.05 4.79
C GLN A 66 1.75 -18.21 3.26
N VAL A 67 2.94 -17.99 2.67
CA VAL A 67 3.17 -18.16 1.23
C VAL A 67 2.97 -19.61 0.76
N PRO A 68 3.66 -20.63 1.33
CA PRO A 68 3.44 -22.02 0.95
C PRO A 68 2.03 -22.52 1.36
N ILE A 69 1.46 -22.04 2.46
CA ILE A 69 0.08 -22.36 2.87
C ILE A 69 -0.90 -21.95 1.77
N MET A 70 -0.80 -20.73 1.24
CA MET A 70 -1.66 -20.25 0.15
C MET A 70 -1.42 -21.01 -1.16
N LEU A 71 -0.17 -21.40 -1.43
CA LEU A 71 0.21 -22.15 -2.63
C LEU A 71 -0.38 -23.57 -2.64
N PHE A 72 -0.31 -24.31 -1.52
CA PHE A 72 -0.65 -25.74 -1.49
C PHE A 72 -2.11 -26.04 -1.09
N ILE A 73 -2.76 -25.22 -0.27
CA ILE A 73 -4.09 -25.56 0.28
C ILE A 73 -5.16 -25.65 -0.82
N LYS A 74 -5.26 -24.63 -1.68
CA LYS A 74 -6.27 -24.59 -2.75
C LYS A 74 -6.12 -25.72 -3.79
N PRO A 75 -4.91 -26.01 -4.34
CA PRO A 75 -4.77 -27.08 -5.32
C PRO A 75 -5.00 -28.45 -4.72
N ILE A 76 -4.55 -28.70 -3.48
CA ILE A 76 -4.78 -30.00 -2.80
C ILE A 76 -6.27 -30.26 -2.59
N ILE A 77 -7.05 -29.24 -2.15
CA ILE A 77 -8.49 -29.37 -1.98
C ILE A 77 -9.18 -29.67 -3.33
N LYS A 78 -8.77 -28.99 -4.41
CA LYS A 78 -9.38 -29.18 -5.73
C LYS A 78 -9.06 -30.56 -6.30
N VAL A 79 -7.83 -31.05 -6.17
CA VAL A 79 -7.44 -32.41 -6.56
C VAL A 79 -8.21 -33.45 -5.74
N PHE A 80 -8.37 -33.24 -4.44
CA PHE A 80 -9.12 -34.15 -3.58
C PHE A 80 -10.62 -34.17 -3.90
N PHE A 81 -11.21 -33.03 -4.25
CA PHE A 81 -12.63 -32.94 -4.58
C PHE A 81 -12.97 -33.46 -5.99
N THR A 82 -12.06 -33.30 -6.97
CA THR A 82 -12.21 -33.87 -8.32
C THR A 82 -12.12 -35.40 -8.34
N ARG A 83 -11.51 -36.01 -7.31
CA ARG A 83 -11.50 -37.47 -7.12
C ARG A 83 -12.81 -38.04 -6.57
N ARG A 84 -13.83 -37.21 -6.28
CA ARG A 84 -15.18 -37.73 -6.00
C ARG A 84 -15.85 -38.06 -7.34
N PRO A 85 -16.21 -39.33 -7.59
CA PRO A 85 -16.90 -39.69 -8.83
C PRO A 85 -18.21 -38.91 -8.89
N LYS A 86 -18.43 -38.16 -9.98
CA LYS A 86 -19.76 -37.65 -10.31
C LYS A 86 -20.68 -38.89 -10.40
N PRO A 87 -21.87 -38.91 -9.76
CA PRO A 87 -22.80 -40.00 -9.97
C PRO A 87 -23.23 -39.98 -11.43
N THR A 88 -22.71 -40.93 -12.20
CA THR A 88 -23.19 -41.27 -13.55
C THR A 88 -24.62 -41.76 -13.40
N ASN A 89 -25.59 -40.86 -13.59
CA ASN A 89 -27.00 -41.20 -13.64
C ASN A 89 -27.31 -41.76 -15.04
N ASN A 90 -26.96 -43.03 -15.26
CA ASN A 90 -27.42 -43.77 -16.42
C ASN A 90 -28.88 -44.16 -16.18
N ASN A 91 -29.83 -43.44 -16.78
CA ASN A 91 -31.12 -43.99 -17.25
C ASN A 91 -31.86 -42.99 -18.18
N ILE A 92 -31.82 -43.32 -19.48
CA ILE A 92 -32.92 -43.34 -20.45
C ILE A 92 -33.50 -42.00 -20.97
N GLU A 93 -33.09 -41.69 -22.21
CA GLU A 93 -33.83 -41.14 -23.36
C GLU A 93 -35.18 -40.41 -23.15
N GLU A 94 -35.23 -39.12 -23.52
CA GLU A 94 -36.29 -38.62 -24.40
C GLU A 94 -35.81 -37.38 -25.19
N SER A 95 -35.93 -37.46 -26.51
CA SER A 95 -35.62 -36.38 -27.45
C SER A 95 -36.59 -35.21 -27.28
N THR A 96 -36.10 -33.97 -27.12
CA THR A 96 -36.71 -32.77 -27.74
C THR A 96 -35.67 -31.64 -27.81
N ALA A 97 -35.55 -31.06 -29.00
CA ALA A 97 -34.62 -30.04 -29.41
C ALA A 97 -34.61 -28.79 -28.52
N SER A 98 -33.41 -28.20 -28.30
CA SER A 98 -33.17 -26.75 -28.34
C SER A 98 -31.67 -26.42 -28.16
N ASN A 99 -31.02 -26.20 -29.30
CA ASN A 99 -29.97 -25.22 -29.57
C ASN A 99 -29.30 -24.52 -28.36
N SER A 100 -28.05 -24.89 -28.05
CA SER A 100 -27.03 -23.92 -27.57
C SER A 100 -25.62 -24.49 -27.76
N GLN A 101 -24.95 -23.92 -28.75
CA GLN A 101 -23.51 -23.80 -28.97
C GLN A 101 -22.56 -24.79 -28.26
N GLN A 102 -21.99 -25.64 -29.12
CA GLN A 102 -20.85 -26.52 -28.93
C GLN A 102 -19.71 -25.90 -28.10
N GLN A 103 -19.34 -26.56 -26.99
CA GLN A 103 -17.96 -26.69 -26.56
C GLN A 103 -17.56 -28.16 -26.73
N PRO A 104 -16.44 -28.48 -27.39
CA PRO A 104 -16.08 -29.86 -27.63
C PRO A 104 -15.65 -30.53 -26.32
N GLN A 105 -16.49 -31.46 -25.87
CA GLN A 105 -16.15 -32.50 -24.89
C GLN A 105 -15.03 -33.36 -25.47
N ARG A 106 -13.83 -33.23 -24.91
CA ARG A 106 -12.72 -34.16 -25.15
C ARG A 106 -12.79 -35.24 -24.07
N ASN A 107 -13.26 -36.43 -24.47
CA ASN A 107 -12.98 -37.66 -23.74
C ASN A 107 -11.47 -37.92 -23.83
N ASN A 108 -10.78 -37.86 -22.70
CA ASN A 108 -9.45 -38.42 -22.51
C ASN A 108 -9.29 -38.82 -21.04
N ASP A 109 -9.34 -40.13 -20.75
CA ASP A 109 -8.95 -40.73 -19.47
C ASP A 109 -7.41 -40.67 -19.23
N HIS A 110 -6.79 -39.55 -19.62
CA HIS A 110 -5.39 -39.18 -19.36
C HIS A 110 -5.24 -37.73 -18.86
N ASP A 111 -6.32 -36.95 -18.74
CA ASP A 111 -6.27 -35.50 -18.42
C ASP A 111 -6.10 -35.16 -16.92
N SER A 112 -5.92 -36.14 -16.04
CA SER A 112 -5.83 -35.86 -14.59
C SER A 112 -4.44 -35.38 -14.13
N GLU A 113 -3.37 -35.70 -14.85
CA GLU A 113 -2.00 -35.22 -14.55
C GLU A 113 -1.73 -33.83 -15.14
N ASP A 114 -2.11 -33.57 -16.40
CA ASP A 114 -1.98 -32.24 -17.02
C ASP A 114 -2.86 -31.20 -16.32
N SER A 115 -4.08 -31.56 -15.90
CA SER A 115 -4.95 -30.65 -15.14
C SER A 115 -4.40 -30.30 -13.76
N THR A 116 -3.70 -31.24 -13.08
CA THR A 116 -3.12 -30.97 -11.75
C THR A 116 -1.94 -30.00 -11.85
N GLY A 117 -1.07 -30.18 -12.86
CA GLY A 117 0.02 -29.25 -13.15
C GLY A 117 -0.47 -27.84 -13.49
N ASP A 118 -1.48 -27.73 -14.35
CA ASP A 118 -2.08 -26.45 -14.71
C ASP A 118 -2.67 -25.73 -13.49
N ILE A 119 -3.41 -26.43 -12.62
CA ILE A 119 -3.96 -25.85 -11.39
C ILE A 119 -2.84 -25.30 -10.48
N PHE A 120 -1.71 -26.01 -10.39
CA PHE A 120 -0.54 -25.55 -9.63
C PHE A 120 0.08 -24.30 -10.24
N ILE A 121 0.23 -24.23 -11.57
CA ILE A 121 0.78 -23.05 -12.26
C ILE A 121 -0.11 -21.82 -12.06
N TYR A 122 -1.43 -21.94 -12.29
CA TYR A 122 -2.37 -20.84 -12.07
C TYR A 122 -2.36 -20.37 -10.62
N GLN A 123 -2.31 -21.29 -9.66
CA GLN A 123 -2.24 -20.93 -8.24
C GLN A 123 -0.92 -20.26 -7.86
N ALA A 124 0.20 -20.68 -8.46
CA ALA A 124 1.50 -20.04 -8.25
C ALA A 124 1.49 -18.58 -8.73
N ILE A 125 0.96 -18.33 -9.93
CA ILE A 125 0.82 -16.97 -10.48
C ILE A 125 -0.05 -16.11 -9.56
N HIS A 126 -1.21 -16.63 -9.14
CA HIS A 126 -2.12 -15.91 -8.24
C HIS A 126 -1.48 -15.59 -6.89
N THR A 127 -0.66 -16.49 -6.34
CA THR A 127 0.07 -16.27 -5.08
C THR A 127 1.11 -15.16 -5.24
N ILE A 128 1.88 -15.17 -6.34
CA ILE A 128 2.87 -14.13 -6.64
C ILE A 128 2.20 -12.77 -6.86
N GLU A 129 1.13 -12.73 -7.66
CA GLU A 129 0.35 -11.52 -7.92
C GLU A 129 -0.21 -10.94 -6.62
N TYR A 130 -0.77 -11.79 -5.75
CA TYR A 130 -1.29 -11.36 -4.46
C TYR A 130 -0.18 -10.82 -3.53
N CYS A 131 0.95 -11.51 -3.41
CA CYS A 131 2.06 -11.07 -2.57
C CYS A 131 2.67 -9.74 -3.05
N LEU A 132 2.95 -9.63 -4.36
CA LEU A 132 3.51 -8.41 -4.96
C LEU A 132 2.48 -7.27 -4.96
N GLY A 133 1.22 -7.57 -5.25
CA GLY A 133 0.11 -6.62 -5.19
C GLY A 133 -0.08 -6.05 -3.80
N SER A 134 -0.04 -6.87 -2.75
CA SER A 134 -0.19 -6.42 -1.36
C SER A 134 0.88 -5.41 -0.94
N ILE A 135 2.13 -5.64 -1.35
CA ILE A 135 3.25 -4.71 -1.10
C ILE A 135 3.08 -3.44 -1.94
N SER A 136 2.75 -3.59 -3.22
CA SER A 136 2.57 -2.48 -4.17
C SER A 136 1.44 -1.54 -3.75
N HIS A 137 0.28 -2.08 -3.37
CA HIS A 137 -0.84 -1.27 -2.88
C HIS A 137 -0.45 -0.50 -1.62
N THR A 138 0.28 -1.12 -0.68
CA THR A 138 0.77 -0.44 0.52
C THR A 138 1.73 0.71 0.19
N ALA A 139 2.67 0.50 -0.75
CA ALA A 139 3.63 1.52 -1.16
C ALA A 139 2.98 2.66 -1.97
N SER A 140 1.98 2.34 -2.78
CA SER A 140 1.25 3.31 -3.62
C SER A 140 0.62 4.44 -2.79
N TYR A 141 0.19 4.16 -1.54
CA TYR A 141 -0.35 5.19 -0.64
C TYR A 141 0.63 6.32 -0.29
N LEU A 142 1.95 6.13 -0.46
CA LEU A 142 2.94 7.21 -0.31
C LEU A 142 2.66 8.39 -1.26
N ARG A 143 2.00 8.13 -2.39
CA ARG A 143 1.51 9.15 -3.32
C ARG A 143 0.61 10.18 -2.66
N LEU A 144 -0.25 9.77 -1.73
CA LEU A 144 -1.15 10.70 -1.02
C LEU A 144 -0.34 11.68 -0.16
N TRP A 145 0.70 11.18 0.50
CA TRP A 145 1.62 12.03 1.25
C TRP A 145 2.39 12.99 0.34
N ALA A 146 2.91 12.51 -0.79
CA ALA A 146 3.62 13.35 -1.75
C ALA A 146 2.73 14.45 -2.35
N LEU A 147 1.49 14.10 -2.71
CA LEU A 147 0.49 15.05 -3.20
C LEU A 147 0.18 16.12 -2.12
N SER A 148 -0.01 15.71 -0.86
CA SER A 148 -0.25 16.62 0.25
C SER A 148 0.94 17.57 0.49
N LEU A 149 2.17 17.06 0.41
CA LEU A 149 3.38 17.86 0.57
C LEU A 149 3.54 18.86 -0.58
N ALA A 150 3.33 18.43 -1.82
CA ALA A 150 3.38 19.32 -2.99
C ALA A 150 2.33 20.43 -2.89
N HIS A 151 1.10 20.11 -2.49
CA HIS A 151 0.03 21.10 -2.28
C HIS A 151 0.40 22.14 -1.21
N SER A 152 0.95 21.69 -0.08
CA SER A 152 1.42 22.60 0.98
C SER A 152 2.55 23.51 0.49
N GLN A 153 3.52 22.97 -0.26
CA GLN A 153 4.66 23.72 -0.77
C GLN A 153 4.24 24.74 -1.85
N LEU A 154 3.38 24.35 -2.78
CA LEU A 154 2.84 25.24 -3.81
C LEU A 154 2.05 26.40 -3.19
N SER A 155 1.25 26.14 -2.16
CA SER A 155 0.52 27.17 -1.43
C SER A 155 1.46 28.17 -0.75
N GLU A 156 2.53 27.69 -0.11
CA GLU A 156 3.56 28.52 0.52
C GLU A 156 4.33 29.38 -0.50
N VAL A 157 4.70 28.82 -1.66
CA VAL A 157 5.38 29.56 -2.73
C VAL A 157 4.46 30.62 -3.34
N LEU A 158 3.18 30.31 -3.56
CA LEU A 158 2.20 31.28 -4.08
C LEU A 158 2.01 32.44 -3.10
N TRP A 159 1.89 32.14 -1.80
CA TRP A 159 1.81 33.14 -0.75
C TRP A 159 3.07 34.02 -0.70
N THR A 160 4.25 33.40 -0.68
CA THR A 160 5.51 34.14 -0.57
C THR A 160 5.76 35.01 -1.79
N MET A 161 5.50 34.53 -3.00
CA MET A 161 5.76 35.29 -4.22
C MET A 161 4.75 36.40 -4.50
N VAL A 162 3.46 36.19 -4.20
CA VAL A 162 2.41 37.15 -4.55
C VAL A 162 2.11 38.12 -3.40
N MET A 163 1.97 37.63 -2.16
CA MET A 163 1.61 38.49 -1.03
C MET A 163 2.79 39.30 -0.51
N HIS A 164 4.02 38.75 -0.45
CA HIS A 164 5.16 39.56 0.01
C HIS A 164 5.51 40.67 -0.99
N ALA A 165 5.32 40.44 -2.30
CA ALA A 165 5.44 41.49 -3.30
C ALA A 165 4.40 42.62 -3.11
N GLY A 166 3.18 42.26 -2.68
CA GLY A 166 2.13 43.22 -2.31
C GLY A 166 2.43 44.05 -1.04
N PHE A 167 3.37 43.60 -0.21
CA PHE A 167 3.79 44.28 1.03
C PHE A 167 5.12 45.03 0.94
N ALA A 168 5.91 44.82 -0.12
CA ALA A 168 7.29 45.34 -0.23
C ALA A 168 7.40 46.88 -0.31
N ASN A 169 6.30 47.62 -0.47
CA ASN A 169 6.31 49.08 -0.55
C ASN A 169 6.16 49.75 0.82
N ASP A 170 7.27 49.84 1.55
CA ASP A 170 7.31 50.37 2.93
C ASP A 170 7.25 51.91 3.00
N ASN A 171 7.62 52.62 1.93
CA ASN A 171 7.79 54.08 1.92
C ASN A 171 6.66 54.87 1.20
N SER A 172 5.52 54.26 0.90
CA SER A 172 4.39 54.91 0.20
C SER A 172 3.22 55.27 1.13
N ASN A 173 2.42 56.28 0.76
CA ASN A 173 1.20 56.68 1.50
C ASN A 173 0.33 55.47 1.87
N LEU A 174 -0.22 55.45 3.09
CA LEU A 174 -1.03 54.34 3.62
C LEU A 174 -2.17 53.91 2.68
N ILE A 175 -2.77 54.88 1.97
CA ILE A 175 -3.85 54.67 1.01
C ILE A 175 -3.37 53.90 -0.23
N VAL A 176 -2.18 54.24 -0.75
CA VAL A 176 -1.60 53.55 -1.92
C VAL A 176 -1.22 52.11 -1.56
N ARG A 177 -0.69 51.90 -0.35
CA ARG A 177 -0.39 50.56 0.17
C ARG A 177 -1.66 49.71 0.29
N ALA A 178 -2.74 50.26 0.84
CA ALA A 178 -4.02 49.55 0.98
C ALA A 178 -4.60 49.12 -0.38
N ILE A 179 -4.57 50.00 -1.38
CA ILE A 179 -5.05 49.69 -2.74
C ILE A 179 -4.18 48.60 -3.38
N LEU A 180 -2.85 48.70 -3.28
CA LEU A 180 -1.93 47.72 -3.83
C LEU A 180 -2.10 46.34 -3.19
N THR A 181 -2.17 46.27 -1.86
CA THR A 181 -2.41 45.02 -1.13
C THR A 181 -3.76 44.40 -1.52
N TYR A 182 -4.81 45.21 -1.70
CA TYR A 182 -6.12 44.71 -2.13
C TYR A 182 -6.07 44.09 -3.53
N VAL A 183 -5.36 44.73 -4.47
CA VAL A 183 -5.18 44.20 -5.84
C VAL A 183 -4.33 42.93 -5.82
N SER A 184 -3.22 42.90 -5.09
CA SER A 184 -2.38 41.70 -4.92
C SER A 184 -3.13 40.55 -4.25
N PHE A 185 -4.00 40.84 -3.29
CA PHE A 185 -4.87 39.85 -2.66
C PHE A 185 -5.90 39.28 -3.64
N ALA A 186 -6.55 40.13 -4.44
CA ALA A 186 -7.48 39.68 -5.47
C ALA A 186 -6.79 38.77 -6.50
N PHE A 187 -5.56 39.11 -6.90
CA PHE A 187 -4.75 38.29 -7.80
C PHE A 187 -4.31 36.97 -7.16
N TRP A 188 -3.87 36.99 -5.90
CA TRP A 188 -3.51 35.78 -5.13
C TRP A 188 -4.72 34.83 -4.97
N ALA A 189 -5.89 35.37 -4.64
CA ALA A 189 -7.12 34.61 -4.46
C ALA A 189 -7.56 33.94 -5.77
N LEU A 190 -7.47 34.66 -6.89
CA LEU A 190 -7.76 34.10 -8.22
C LEU A 190 -6.83 32.93 -8.56
N LEU A 191 -5.52 33.10 -8.38
CA LEU A 191 -4.55 32.03 -8.65
C LEU A 191 -4.74 30.83 -7.74
N THR A 192 -5.09 31.05 -6.47
CA THR A 192 -5.40 29.98 -5.52
C THR A 192 -6.60 29.16 -5.98
N VAL A 193 -7.69 29.80 -6.42
CA VAL A 193 -8.88 29.08 -6.92
C VAL A 193 -8.57 28.31 -8.20
N VAL A 194 -7.89 28.92 -9.18
CA VAL A 194 -7.62 28.29 -10.46
C VAL A 194 -6.60 27.14 -10.34
N ILE A 195 -5.49 27.37 -9.64
CA ILE A 195 -4.36 26.42 -9.59
C ILE A 195 -4.55 25.44 -8.43
N LEU A 196 -4.67 25.94 -7.19
CA LEU A 196 -4.67 25.08 -6.00
C LEU A 196 -5.98 24.34 -5.78
N VAL A 197 -7.12 24.89 -6.22
CA VAL A 197 -8.43 24.25 -6.03
C VAL A 197 -8.87 23.48 -7.27
N ILE A 198 -8.90 24.12 -8.45
CA ILE A 198 -9.41 23.46 -9.66
C ILE A 198 -8.40 22.47 -10.23
N MET A 199 -7.19 22.92 -10.58
CA MET A 199 -6.21 22.06 -11.26
C MET A 199 -5.69 20.94 -10.36
N GLU A 200 -5.24 21.27 -9.14
CA GLU A 200 -4.77 20.27 -8.17
C GLU A 200 -5.93 19.39 -7.64
N GLY A 201 -7.13 19.97 -7.45
CA GLY A 201 -8.30 19.20 -7.00
C GLY A 201 -8.78 18.17 -8.04
N LEU A 202 -8.76 18.51 -9.33
CA LEU A 202 -9.06 17.57 -10.41
C LEU A 202 -8.00 16.49 -10.54
N SER A 203 -6.72 16.84 -10.40
CA SER A 203 -5.60 15.89 -10.39
C SER A 203 -5.73 14.89 -9.22
N ALA A 204 -6.05 15.40 -8.02
CA ALA A 204 -6.29 14.59 -6.83
C ALA A 204 -7.49 13.65 -7.00
N PHE A 205 -8.60 14.12 -7.60
CA PHE A 205 -9.79 13.31 -7.85
C PHE A 205 -9.52 12.14 -8.82
N LEU A 206 -8.67 12.33 -9.83
CA LEU A 206 -8.31 11.27 -10.78
C LEU A 206 -7.32 10.25 -10.18
N HIS A 207 -6.57 10.70 -9.18
CA HIS A 207 -5.50 9.94 -8.55
C HIS A 207 -5.92 9.21 -7.26
N ALA A 208 -7.10 9.57 -6.71
CA ALA A 208 -7.78 8.90 -5.61
C ALA A 208 -8.60 7.69 -6.12
#